data_AF-A0A2I0T145-F1
#
_entry.id   AF-A0A2I0T145-F1
#
_cell.length_a   1.000
_cell.length_b   1.000
_cell.length_c   1.000
_cell.angle_alpha   90.00
_cell.angle_beta   90.00
_cell.angle_gamma   90.00
#
_symmetry.space_group_name_H-M   'P 1'
#
loop_
_entity.id
_entity.type
_entity.pdbx_description
1 polymer ?
#
loop_
_entity_poly.entity_id
_entity_poly.type
_entity_poly.pdbx_seq_one_letter_code
_entity_poly.pdbx_strand_id
1 'polypeptide(L)'
;MSCSASQPACLVTHIPFLVSFFSLWLLLSVCFFCSNLEGFLEEFADIAKEDQIKKLHDMLGPHMLRRLKADVFKNMPSKTELIVRVELSPMQKKYYKYILTRNFEALNARGGGNQVSLLNVVMDLKKCCNHPYLFPVAAMEAPKMPNGMYDGSALIRASGKLLLLQKMLKNLKEGGHRVLIFSQMTKMLDLLEDFLEHEGYKYERIDGGITGNMRQEAIDRFNGMESPSFFTK
;
A
#
# COMPACT_ATOMS: atom_id res chain seq x y z
N MET A 1 43.04 -15.46 15.39
CA MET A 1 42.14 -14.28 15.38
C MET A 1 40.90 -14.65 16.16
N SER A 2 40.72 -13.97 17.28
CA SER A 2 39.71 -14.20 18.32
C SER A 2 38.29 -13.99 17.78
N CYS A 3 37.46 -15.02 17.88
CA CYS A 3 36.03 -14.94 17.63
C CYS A 3 35.37 -14.18 18.79
N SER A 4 35.05 -12.90 18.59
CA SER A 4 34.28 -12.14 19.57
C SER A 4 32.85 -12.65 19.60
N ALA A 5 32.39 -13.09 20.76
CA ALA A 5 31.01 -13.51 21.02
C ALA A 5 30.01 -12.43 20.56
N SER A 6 29.23 -12.74 19.53
CA SER A 6 28.05 -11.95 19.18
C SER A 6 26.95 -12.23 20.22
N GLN A 7 26.34 -11.15 20.73
CA GLN A 7 25.20 -11.24 21.64
C GLN A 7 24.03 -11.98 20.98
N PRO A 8 23.14 -12.64 21.75
CA PRO A 8 21.94 -13.26 21.19
C PRO A 8 21.07 -12.20 20.50
N ALA A 9 20.86 -12.37 19.20
CA ALA A 9 20.02 -11.49 18.39
C ALA A 9 18.61 -12.08 18.25
N CYS A 10 17.58 -11.29 18.54
CA CYS A 10 16.19 -11.66 18.29
C CYS A 10 15.65 -10.81 17.13
N LEU A 11 15.22 -11.46 16.05
CA LEU A 11 14.64 -10.79 14.89
C LEU A 11 13.13 -10.97 14.88
N VAL A 12 12.39 -9.85 14.91
CA VAL A 12 10.93 -9.85 14.85
C VAL A 12 10.50 -9.47 13.44
N THR A 13 9.84 -10.41 12.73
CA THR A 13 9.24 -10.16 11.42
C THR A 13 7.80 -10.65 11.39
N HIS A 14 6.92 -9.86 10.79
CA HIS A 14 5.53 -10.23 10.59
C HIS A 14 5.31 -11.05 9.31
N ILE A 15 6.25 -11.03 8.36
CA ILE A 15 6.13 -11.77 7.10
C ILE A 15 7.49 -12.33 6.66
N PRO A 16 7.88 -13.51 7.18
CA PRO A 16 9.23 -14.06 6.99
C PRO A 16 9.54 -14.53 5.55
N PHE A 17 8.54 -14.67 4.68
CA PHE A 17 8.69 -15.32 3.37
C PHE A 17 8.45 -14.43 2.13
N LEU A 18 8.15 -13.13 2.25
CA LEU A 18 7.61 -12.36 1.11
C LEU A 18 8.63 -11.65 0.20
N VAL A 19 9.90 -11.62 0.55
CA VAL A 19 10.97 -11.01 -0.26
C VAL A 19 11.27 -11.78 -1.57
N SER A 20 11.93 -12.89 -1.33
CA SER A 20 12.61 -13.79 -2.26
C SER A 20 13.31 -14.83 -1.38
N PHE A 21 13.73 -15.97 -1.94
CA PHE A 21 14.57 -16.95 -1.23
C PHE A 21 15.87 -16.30 -0.69
N PHE A 22 16.33 -15.22 -1.35
CA PHE A 22 17.43 -14.38 -0.88
C PHE A 22 17.15 -13.67 0.45
N SER A 23 15.91 -13.24 0.70
CA SER A 23 15.53 -12.63 1.98
C SER A 23 15.44 -13.65 3.10
N LEU A 24 15.01 -14.88 2.79
CA LEU A 24 15.02 -16.00 3.73
C LEU A 24 16.46 -16.43 4.06
N TRP A 25 17.33 -16.52 3.05
CA TRP A 25 18.76 -16.77 3.26
C TRP A 25 19.43 -15.66 4.06
N LEU A 26 19.12 -14.38 3.82
CA LEU A 26 19.67 -13.28 4.63
C LEU A 26 19.28 -13.42 6.11
N LEU A 27 18.02 -13.79 6.38
CA LEU A 27 17.51 -14.12 7.71
C LEU A 27 18.27 -15.28 8.36
N LEU A 28 18.56 -16.33 7.58
CA LEU A 28 19.32 -17.49 8.03
C LEU A 28 20.81 -17.18 8.18
N SER A 29 21.43 -16.43 7.28
CA SER A 29 22.85 -16.07 7.30
C SER A 29 23.23 -15.29 8.55
N VAL A 30 22.36 -14.36 8.97
CA VAL A 30 22.53 -13.58 10.21
C VAL A 30 22.45 -14.44 11.47
N CYS A 31 21.63 -15.50 11.46
CA CYS A 31 21.44 -16.38 12.62
C CYS A 31 22.37 -17.61 12.63
N PHE A 32 22.87 -18.06 11.47
CA PHE A 32 23.40 -19.42 11.31
C PHE A 32 24.86 -19.50 10.83
N PHE A 33 25.56 -18.38 10.58
CA PHE A 33 26.92 -18.42 10.00
C PHE A 33 27.00 -19.34 8.76
N CYS A 34 25.93 -19.39 7.94
CA CYS A 34 25.95 -20.13 6.68
C CYS A 34 26.81 -19.36 5.67
N SER A 35 28.09 -19.70 5.60
CA SER A 35 29.07 -19.07 4.72
C SER A 35 28.84 -19.35 3.22
N ASN A 36 28.03 -20.36 2.87
CA ASN A 36 27.84 -20.82 1.50
C ASN A 36 26.38 -20.64 1.02
N LEU A 37 26.14 -19.51 0.36
CA LEU A 37 24.87 -19.19 -0.31
C LEU A 37 24.56 -20.14 -1.48
N GLU A 38 25.59 -20.53 -2.22
CA GLU A 38 25.47 -21.26 -3.47
C GLU A 38 24.97 -22.69 -3.21
N GLY A 39 25.53 -23.37 -2.20
CA GLY A 39 25.04 -24.69 -1.77
C GLY A 39 23.61 -24.68 -1.24
N PHE A 40 23.20 -23.60 -0.55
CA PHE A 40 21.81 -23.45 -0.10
C PHE A 40 20.84 -23.21 -1.26
N LEU A 41 21.24 -22.41 -2.26
CA LEU A 41 20.43 -22.18 -3.46
C LEU A 41 20.31 -23.43 -4.34
N GLU A 42 21.36 -24.24 -4.45
CA GLU A 42 21.32 -25.52 -5.17
C GLU A 42 20.44 -26.55 -4.44
N GLU A 43 20.59 -26.67 -3.12
CA GLU A 43 19.85 -27.63 -2.30
C GLU A 43 18.33 -27.35 -2.30
N PHE A 44 17.96 -26.07 -2.34
CA PHE A 44 16.57 -25.63 -2.32
C PHE A 44 16.14 -24.97 -3.65
N ALA A 45 16.77 -25.32 -4.78
CA ALA A 45 16.37 -24.78 -6.09
C ALA A 45 14.92 -25.14 -6.46
N ASP A 46 14.45 -26.31 -6.03
CA ASP A 46 13.11 -26.88 -6.30
C ASP A 46 12.30 -27.11 -5.01
N ILE A 47 11.87 -26.01 -4.36
CA ILE A 47 11.06 -26.05 -3.11
C ILE A 47 9.64 -26.60 -3.31
N ALA A 48 9.24 -26.93 -4.55
CA ALA A 48 7.94 -27.52 -4.83
C ALA A 48 7.79 -28.96 -4.29
N LYS A 49 8.87 -29.61 -3.84
CA LYS A 49 8.85 -30.96 -3.26
C LYS A 49 8.58 -30.90 -1.75
N GLU A 50 7.59 -31.66 -1.31
CA GLU A 50 7.15 -31.74 0.09
C GLU A 50 8.28 -32.12 1.06
N ASP A 51 9.22 -32.97 0.63
CA ASP A 51 10.40 -33.37 1.42
C ASP A 51 11.35 -32.19 1.70
N GLN A 52 11.53 -31.28 0.75
CA GLN A 52 12.39 -30.10 0.91
C GLN A 52 11.74 -29.06 1.82
N ILE A 53 10.41 -28.92 1.73
CA ILE A 53 9.62 -28.08 2.64
C ILE A 53 9.76 -28.60 4.08
N LYS A 54 9.63 -29.91 4.28
CA LYS A 54 9.77 -30.54 5.59
C LYS A 54 11.18 -30.35 6.17
N LYS A 55 12.21 -30.59 5.37
CA LYS A 55 13.61 -30.36 5.77
C LYS A 55 13.86 -28.92 6.20
N LEU A 56 13.35 -27.96 5.42
CA LEU A 56 13.44 -26.53 5.76
C LEU A 56 12.69 -26.19 7.06
N HIS A 57 11.51 -26.78 7.27
CA HIS A 57 10.76 -26.61 8.52
C HIS A 57 11.51 -27.16 9.73
N ASP A 58 12.15 -28.33 9.61
CA ASP A 58 12.93 -28.94 10.70
C ASP A 58 14.18 -28.11 11.03
N MET A 59 14.85 -27.56 10.01
CA MET A 59 15.99 -26.65 10.18
C MET A 59 15.59 -25.32 10.84
N LEU A 60 14.43 -24.76 10.47
CA LEU A 60 13.94 -23.49 11.01
C LEU A 60 13.26 -23.63 12.37
N GLY A 61 12.65 -24.78 12.66
CA GLY A 61 11.84 -25.05 13.85
C GLY A 61 12.45 -24.60 15.19
N PRO A 62 13.71 -24.93 15.51
CA PRO A 62 14.33 -24.53 16.78
C PRO A 62 14.65 -23.03 16.88
N HIS A 63 14.63 -22.30 15.76
CA HIS A 63 15.03 -20.88 15.70
C HIS A 63 13.89 -19.93 15.32
N MET A 64 12.78 -20.47 14.80
CA MET A 64 11.66 -19.70 14.29
C MET A 64 10.37 -20.08 15.01
N LEU A 65 9.89 -19.18 15.87
CA LEU A 65 8.54 -19.30 16.43
C LEU A 65 7.54 -18.59 15.51
N ARG A 66 6.69 -19.37 14.82
CA ARG A 66 5.58 -18.86 14.00
C ARG A 66 4.25 -19.31 14.61
N ARG A 67 3.33 -18.37 14.84
CA ARG A 67 1.94 -18.65 15.25
C ARG A 67 0.97 -17.94 14.32
N LEU A 68 -0.12 -18.61 13.93
CA LEU A 68 -1.21 -17.94 13.23
C LEU A 68 -2.18 -17.34 14.25
N LYS A 69 -2.83 -16.23 13.88
CA LYS A 69 -3.85 -15.62 14.76
C LYS A 69 -5.00 -16.59 15.08
N ALA A 70 -5.33 -17.48 14.15
CA ALA A 70 -6.34 -18.53 14.31
C ALA A 70 -5.97 -19.54 15.42
N ASP A 71 -4.68 -19.82 15.61
CA ASP A 71 -4.21 -20.80 16.61
C ASP A 71 -4.30 -20.25 18.03
N VAL A 72 -4.31 -18.91 18.18
CA VAL A 72 -4.18 -18.22 19.47
C VAL A 72 -5.48 -17.54 19.90
N PHE A 73 -6.27 -17.00 18.97
CA PHE A 73 -7.47 -16.23 19.29
C PHE A 73 -8.74 -16.91 18.79
N LYS A 74 -9.35 -17.74 19.64
CA LYS A 74 -10.59 -18.49 19.33
C LYS A 74 -11.83 -17.62 19.09
N ASN A 75 -11.82 -16.36 19.56
CA ASN A 75 -12.97 -15.43 19.45
C ASN A 75 -12.74 -14.29 18.43
N MET A 76 -11.76 -14.41 17.54
CA MET A 76 -11.52 -13.39 16.51
C MET A 76 -12.48 -13.59 15.34
N PRO A 77 -13.23 -12.56 14.90
CA PRO A 77 -14.07 -12.65 13.70
C PRO A 77 -13.25 -13.05 12.48
N SER A 78 -13.84 -13.84 11.59
CA SER A 78 -13.17 -14.23 10.34
C SER A 78 -12.94 -13.00 9.46
N LYS A 79 -11.74 -12.92 8.88
CA LYS A 79 -11.41 -11.89 7.89
C LYS A 79 -11.95 -12.34 6.54
N THR A 80 -12.83 -11.54 5.94
CA THR A 80 -13.29 -11.73 4.57
C THR A 80 -12.51 -10.83 3.62
N GLU A 81 -12.03 -11.37 2.50
CA GLU A 81 -11.35 -10.62 1.45
C GLU A 81 -12.26 -10.54 0.22
N LEU A 82 -12.60 -9.31 -0.19
CA LEU A 82 -13.46 -9.06 -1.34
C LEU A 82 -12.71 -8.23 -2.37
N ILE A 83 -12.63 -8.74 -3.60
CA ILE A 83 -12.02 -8.03 -4.73
C ILE A 83 -13.13 -7.33 -5.51
N VAL A 84 -13.19 -6.01 -5.36
CA VAL A 84 -14.16 -5.17 -6.07
C VAL A 84 -13.57 -4.71 -7.40
N ARG A 85 -14.15 -5.17 -8.50
CA ARG A 85 -13.75 -4.75 -9.86
C ARG A 85 -14.40 -3.42 -10.19
N VAL A 86 -13.61 -2.51 -10.76
CA VAL A 86 -14.01 -1.12 -11.04
C VAL A 86 -13.70 -0.80 -12.50
N GLU A 87 -14.64 -0.14 -13.17
CA GLU A 87 -14.42 0.36 -14.52
C GLU A 87 -13.69 1.72 -14.52
N LEU A 88 -12.87 1.94 -15.55
CA LEU A 88 -12.19 3.23 -15.74
C LEU A 88 -13.19 4.31 -16.16
N SER A 89 -13.07 5.51 -15.58
CA SER A 89 -13.81 6.68 -16.03
C SER A 89 -13.44 7.07 -17.48
N PRO A 90 -14.27 7.86 -18.19
CA PRO A 90 -13.91 8.37 -19.52
C PRO A 90 -12.58 9.15 -19.53
N MET A 91 -12.32 9.93 -18.48
CA MET A 91 -11.05 10.66 -18.34
C MET A 91 -9.87 9.70 -18.13
N GLN A 92 -10.03 8.69 -17.27
CA GLN A 92 -9.00 7.66 -17.09
C GLN A 92 -8.72 6.91 -18.40
N LYS A 93 -9.75 6.51 -19.16
CA LYS A 93 -9.58 5.85 -20.47
C LYS A 93 -8.77 6.71 -21.45
N LYS A 94 -9.02 8.03 -21.47
CA LYS A 94 -8.27 9.00 -22.29
C LYS A 94 -6.78 9.02 -21.92
N TYR A 95 -6.46 9.19 -20.63
CA TYR A 95 -5.07 9.21 -20.15
C TYR A 95 -4.39 7.84 -20.30
N TYR A 96 -5.11 6.75 -20.08
CA TYR A 96 -4.62 5.39 -20.28
C TYR A 96 -4.19 5.18 -21.74
N LYS A 97 -5.00 5.65 -22.70
CA LYS A 97 -4.64 5.62 -24.12
C LYS A 97 -3.37 6.45 -24.40
N TYR A 98 -3.26 7.65 -23.85
CA TYR A 98 -2.06 8.50 -24.03
C TYR A 98 -0.78 7.85 -23.51
N ILE A 99 -0.85 7.16 -22.38
CA ILE A 99 0.29 6.42 -21.80
C ILE A 99 0.69 5.26 -22.72
N LEU A 100 -0.28 4.47 -23.20
CA LEU A 100 0.00 3.33 -24.09
C LEU A 100 0.57 3.77 -25.44
N THR A 101 0.06 4.85 -26.02
CA THR A 101 0.54 5.37 -27.31
C THR A 101 1.82 6.20 -27.17
N ARG A 102 2.38 6.32 -25.95
CA ARG A 102 3.55 7.16 -25.63
C ARG A 102 3.40 8.60 -26.15
N ASN A 103 2.21 9.17 -26.00
CA ASN A 103 1.97 10.55 -26.42
C ASN A 103 2.56 11.52 -25.38
N PHE A 104 3.84 11.86 -25.56
CA PHE A 104 4.59 12.72 -24.65
C PHE A 104 4.03 14.14 -24.54
N GLU A 105 3.47 14.69 -25.62
CA GLU A 105 2.92 16.05 -25.61
C GLU A 105 1.62 16.16 -24.82
N ALA A 106 0.77 15.14 -24.88
CA ALA A 106 -0.51 15.14 -24.16
C ALA A 106 -0.36 14.92 -22.64
N LEU A 107 0.78 14.37 -22.19
CA LEU A 107 1.04 14.03 -20.79
C LEU A 107 1.92 15.06 -20.07
N ASN A 108 2.67 15.88 -20.81
CA ASN A 108 3.57 16.88 -20.26
C ASN A 108 3.04 18.29 -20.51
N ALA A 109 2.93 19.07 -19.43
CA ALA A 109 2.60 20.49 -19.55
C ALA A 109 3.75 21.22 -20.26
N ARG A 110 3.44 22.10 -21.24
CA ARG A 110 4.41 22.86 -22.06
C ARG A 110 5.23 23.92 -21.30
N GLY A 111 5.38 23.80 -19.98
CA GLY A 111 5.93 24.82 -19.08
C GLY A 111 7.15 24.41 -18.25
N GLY A 112 7.95 23.41 -18.67
CA GLY A 112 9.22 23.09 -18.01
C GLY A 112 9.13 22.50 -16.59
N GLY A 113 7.94 22.10 -16.13
CA GLY A 113 7.75 21.39 -14.86
C GLY A 113 8.17 19.92 -14.93
N ASN A 114 8.10 19.21 -13.78
CA ASN A 114 8.40 17.77 -13.64
C ASN A 114 7.79 16.94 -14.78
N GLN A 115 8.63 16.60 -15.76
CA GLN A 115 8.24 15.83 -16.94
C GLN A 115 7.90 14.40 -16.53
N VAL A 116 6.78 13.88 -17.02
CA VAL A 116 6.42 12.46 -16.90
C VAL A 116 7.34 11.69 -17.83
N SER A 117 8.44 11.17 -17.28
CA SER A 117 9.32 10.23 -17.98
C SER A 117 8.66 8.86 -17.99
N LEU A 118 8.14 8.45 -19.15
CA LEU A 118 7.51 7.14 -19.37
C LEU A 118 8.52 5.95 -19.33
N LEU A 119 9.73 6.13 -18.77
CA LEU A 119 10.65 5.03 -18.51
C LEU A 119 10.00 3.92 -17.67
N ASN A 120 9.01 4.28 -16.84
CA ASN A 120 8.21 3.35 -16.06
C ASN A 120 6.72 3.44 -16.41
N VAL A 121 6.37 3.02 -17.63
CA VAL A 121 4.97 2.93 -18.12
C VAL A 121 4.07 2.24 -17.10
N VAL A 122 4.54 1.19 -16.42
CA VAL A 122 3.77 0.47 -15.40
C VAL A 122 3.38 1.38 -14.24
N MET A 123 4.31 2.23 -13.77
CA MET A 123 4.02 3.19 -12.71
C MET A 123 2.98 4.23 -13.15
N ASP A 124 3.06 4.72 -14.39
CA ASP A 124 2.11 5.71 -14.88
C ASP A 124 0.73 5.11 -15.15
N LEU A 125 0.65 3.87 -15.63
CA LEU A 125 -0.61 3.13 -15.69
C LEU A 125 -1.22 2.94 -14.29
N LYS A 126 -0.42 2.64 -13.27
CA LYS A 126 -0.87 2.57 -11.87
C LYS A 126 -1.42 3.92 -11.39
N LYS A 127 -0.75 5.04 -11.69
CA LYS A 127 -1.25 6.40 -11.36
C LYS A 127 -2.59 6.67 -12.04
N CYS A 128 -2.70 6.40 -13.35
CA CYS A 128 -3.93 6.60 -14.10
C CYS A 128 -5.10 5.79 -13.53
N CYS A 129 -4.87 4.53 -13.15
CA CYS A 129 -5.87 3.68 -12.52
C CYS A 129 -6.28 4.15 -11.11
N ASN A 130 -5.42 4.89 -10.41
CA ASN A 130 -5.76 5.48 -9.11
C ASN A 130 -6.57 6.76 -9.30
N HIS A 131 -5.98 7.77 -9.94
CA HIS A 131 -6.66 9.03 -10.22
C HIS A 131 -5.94 9.81 -11.34
N PRO A 132 -6.67 10.41 -12.31
CA PRO A 132 -6.05 11.19 -13.38
C PRO A 132 -5.33 12.44 -12.87
N TYR A 133 -5.78 13.08 -11.78
CA TYR A 133 -5.12 14.27 -11.19
C TYR A 133 -3.74 13.99 -10.57
N LEU A 134 -3.28 12.73 -10.56
CA LEU A 134 -1.88 12.44 -10.29
C LEU A 134 -0.94 12.91 -11.42
N PHE A 135 -1.48 13.21 -12.60
CA PHE A 135 -0.76 13.83 -13.70
C PHE A 135 -0.85 15.35 -13.61
N PRO A 136 0.28 16.09 -13.73
CA PRO A 136 0.30 17.54 -13.64
C PRO A 136 -0.66 18.24 -14.61
N VAL A 137 -0.74 17.76 -15.85
CA VAL A 137 -1.64 18.31 -16.88
C VAL A 137 -3.10 18.23 -16.42
N ALA A 138 -3.53 17.05 -15.97
CA ALA A 138 -4.89 16.84 -15.48
C ALA A 138 -5.18 17.69 -14.23
N ALA A 139 -4.21 17.83 -13.34
CA ALA A 139 -4.31 18.61 -12.11
C ALA A 139 -4.43 20.13 -12.36
N MET A 140 -3.84 20.64 -13.44
CA MET A 140 -3.95 22.05 -13.84
C MET A 140 -5.29 22.35 -14.51
N GLU A 141 -5.81 21.41 -15.30
CA GLU A 141 -7.11 21.53 -15.97
C GLU A 141 -8.31 21.22 -15.04
N ALA A 142 -8.05 20.61 -13.88
CA ALA A 142 -9.07 20.24 -12.93
C ALA A 142 -9.80 21.48 -12.37
N PRO A 143 -11.14 21.47 -12.29
CA PRO A 143 -11.89 22.52 -11.61
C PRO A 143 -11.47 22.61 -10.13
N LYS A 144 -11.23 23.82 -9.66
CA LYS A 144 -10.85 24.11 -8.27
C LYS A 144 -11.81 25.11 -7.65
N MET A 145 -12.03 24.96 -6.36
CA MET A 145 -12.76 25.92 -5.54
C MET A 145 -11.90 27.16 -5.28
N PRO A 146 -12.49 28.29 -4.84
CA PRO A 146 -11.76 29.53 -4.57
C PRO A 146 -10.64 29.40 -3.52
N ASN A 147 -10.73 28.42 -2.62
CA ASN A 147 -9.72 28.10 -1.62
C ASN A 147 -8.53 27.28 -2.18
N GLY A 148 -8.55 26.92 -3.47
CA GLY A 148 -7.51 26.16 -4.14
C GLY A 148 -7.67 24.63 -4.10
N MET A 149 -8.65 24.11 -3.36
CA MET A 149 -8.98 22.67 -3.34
C MET A 149 -9.64 22.23 -4.65
N TYR A 150 -9.56 20.95 -4.99
CA TYR A 150 -10.30 20.41 -6.12
C TYR A 150 -11.81 20.45 -5.88
N ASP A 151 -12.58 20.73 -6.94
CA ASP A 151 -14.02 20.54 -6.89
C ASP A 151 -14.34 19.06 -6.65
N GLY A 152 -15.02 18.76 -5.54
CA GLY A 152 -15.24 17.37 -5.13
C GLY A 152 -16.12 16.59 -6.11
N SER A 153 -17.09 17.22 -6.76
CA SER A 153 -17.92 16.57 -7.79
C SER A 153 -17.09 16.18 -9.02
N ALA A 154 -16.21 17.06 -9.48
CA ALA A 154 -15.28 16.78 -10.57
C ALA A 154 -14.26 15.69 -10.19
N LEU A 155 -13.71 15.77 -8.97
CA LEU A 155 -12.77 14.81 -8.40
C LEU A 155 -13.35 13.40 -8.38
N ILE A 156 -14.57 13.23 -7.86
CA ILE A 156 -15.24 11.93 -7.77
C ILE A 156 -15.54 11.36 -9.16
N ARG A 157 -16.05 12.19 -10.09
CA ARG A 157 -16.38 11.75 -11.45
C ARG A 157 -15.15 11.42 -12.29
N ALA A 158 -13.99 12.00 -11.95
CA ALA A 158 -12.75 11.77 -12.68
C ALA A 158 -12.18 10.36 -12.46
N SER A 159 -12.53 9.65 -11.37
CA SER A 159 -12.04 8.29 -11.09
C SER A 159 -13.16 7.31 -10.77
N GLY A 160 -13.19 6.18 -11.49
CA GLY A 160 -14.16 5.11 -11.20
C GLY A 160 -14.02 4.54 -9.78
N LYS A 161 -12.80 4.57 -9.23
CA LYS A 161 -12.54 4.11 -7.85
C LYS A 161 -13.18 5.03 -6.82
N LEU A 162 -13.02 6.35 -6.97
CA LEU A 162 -13.62 7.31 -6.02
C LEU A 162 -15.14 7.31 -6.12
N LEU A 163 -15.70 7.20 -7.33
CA LEU A 163 -17.15 7.09 -7.52
C LEU A 163 -17.75 5.87 -6.80
N LEU A 164 -17.08 4.72 -6.87
CA LEU A 164 -17.55 3.52 -6.16
C LEU A 164 -17.31 3.64 -4.65
N LEU A 165 -16.15 4.17 -4.26
CA LEU A 165 -15.79 4.40 -2.87
C LEU A 165 -16.84 5.29 -2.18
N GLN A 166 -17.28 6.38 -2.81
CA GLN A 166 -18.34 7.25 -2.30
C GLN A 166 -19.60 6.48 -1.90
N LYS A 167 -20.09 5.59 -2.79
CA LYS A 167 -21.27 4.76 -2.52
C LYS A 167 -21.04 3.78 -1.37
N MET A 168 -19.85 3.18 -1.32
CA MET A 168 -19.49 2.24 -0.25
C MET A 168 -19.38 2.94 1.10
N LEU A 169 -18.69 4.08 1.18
CA LEU A 169 -18.50 4.82 2.44
C LEU A 169 -19.82 5.35 2.98
N LYS A 170 -20.75 5.77 2.12
CA LYS A 170 -22.09 6.18 2.55
C LYS A 170 -22.81 5.05 3.28
N ASN A 171 -22.89 3.87 2.67
CA ASN A 171 -23.52 2.70 3.29
C ASN A 171 -22.81 2.26 4.57
N LEU A 172 -21.46 2.31 4.59
CA LEU A 172 -20.68 1.92 5.76
C LEU A 172 -20.86 2.88 6.94
N LYS A 173 -20.96 4.19 6.66
CA LYS A 173 -21.23 5.20 7.69
C LYS A 173 -22.65 5.08 8.24
N GLU A 174 -23.64 4.85 7.39
CA GLU A 174 -25.02 4.59 7.83
C GLU A 174 -25.10 3.33 8.71
N GLY A 175 -24.27 2.31 8.43
CA GLY A 175 -24.10 1.13 9.27
C GLY A 175 -23.23 1.33 10.53
N GLY A 176 -22.69 2.53 10.78
CA GLY A 176 -21.84 2.81 11.94
C GLY A 176 -20.45 2.15 11.89
N HIS A 177 -19.97 1.75 10.70
CA HIS A 177 -18.67 1.13 10.53
C HIS A 177 -17.55 2.18 10.42
N ARG A 178 -16.35 1.79 10.90
CA ARG A 178 -15.11 2.55 10.71
C ARG A 178 -14.29 1.95 9.58
N VAL A 179 -13.65 2.80 8.77
CA VAL A 179 -12.97 2.37 7.55
C VAL A 179 -11.51 2.81 7.54
N LEU A 180 -10.62 1.87 7.21
CA LEU A 180 -9.20 2.11 6.97
C LEU A 180 -8.93 2.04 5.46
N ILE A 181 -8.38 3.11 4.88
CA ILE A 181 -8.05 3.21 3.46
C ILE A 181 -6.54 3.21 3.30
N PHE A 182 -6.02 2.29 2.49
CA PHE A 182 -4.59 2.18 2.22
C PHE A 182 -4.23 2.60 0.80
N SER A 183 -3.18 3.40 0.63
CA SER A 183 -2.63 3.77 -0.68
C SER A 183 -1.11 3.77 -0.68
N GLN A 184 -0.49 3.24 -1.72
CA GLN A 184 0.97 3.28 -1.87
C GLN A 184 1.51 4.68 -2.25
N MET A 185 0.67 5.54 -2.81
CA MET A 185 1.09 6.87 -3.30
C MET A 185 0.61 7.95 -2.34
N THR A 186 1.54 8.70 -1.74
CA THR A 186 1.22 9.82 -0.83
C THR A 186 0.33 10.87 -1.49
N LYS A 187 0.60 11.22 -2.75
CA LYS A 187 -0.25 12.14 -3.54
C LYS A 187 -1.69 11.67 -3.72
N MET A 188 -1.95 10.37 -3.65
CA MET A 188 -3.32 9.85 -3.69
C MET A 188 -4.02 10.03 -2.34
N LEU A 189 -3.26 10.06 -1.23
CA LEU A 189 -3.81 10.39 0.09
C LEU A 189 -4.28 11.85 0.08
N ASP A 190 -3.50 12.79 -0.48
CA ASP A 190 -3.91 14.19 -0.63
C ASP A 190 -5.28 14.31 -1.37
N LEU A 191 -5.47 13.56 -2.46
CA LEU A 191 -6.75 13.54 -3.19
C LEU A 191 -7.88 12.87 -2.41
N LEU A 192 -7.57 11.92 -1.53
CA LEU A 192 -8.56 11.31 -0.65
C LEU A 192 -9.00 12.28 0.45
N GLU A 193 -8.10 13.14 0.94
CA GLU A 193 -8.45 14.19 1.91
C GLU A 193 -9.45 15.16 1.31
N ASP A 194 -9.17 15.72 0.13
CA ASP A 194 -10.10 16.61 -0.58
C ASP A 194 -11.48 15.95 -0.80
N PHE A 195 -11.48 14.65 -1.13
CA PHE A 195 -12.69 13.85 -1.29
C PHE A 195 -13.47 13.69 0.03
N LEU A 196 -12.78 13.35 1.13
CA LEU A 196 -13.40 13.15 2.44
C LEU A 196 -13.93 14.48 3.03
N GLU A 197 -13.21 15.59 2.82
CA GLU A 197 -13.65 16.93 3.21
C GLU A 197 -14.91 17.37 2.47
N HIS A 198 -14.95 17.16 1.14
CA HIS A 198 -16.12 17.46 0.33
C HIS A 198 -17.36 16.67 0.79
N GLU A 199 -17.20 15.40 1.17
CA GLU A 199 -18.28 14.56 1.67
C GLU A 199 -18.61 14.80 3.16
N GLY A 200 -17.87 15.68 3.85
CA GLY A 200 -18.08 15.99 5.26
C GLY A 200 -17.72 14.84 6.21
N TYR A 201 -16.73 14.03 5.85
CA TYR A 201 -16.24 12.93 6.67
C TYR A 201 -15.04 13.38 7.51
N LYS A 202 -15.09 13.12 8.83
CA LYS A 202 -13.92 13.29 9.70
C LYS A 202 -12.92 12.16 9.44
N TYR A 203 -11.66 12.51 9.25
CA TYR A 203 -10.59 11.55 8.95
C TYR A 203 -9.31 11.86 9.72
N GLU A 204 -8.43 10.86 9.82
CA GLU A 204 -7.03 11.00 10.24
C GLU A 204 -6.13 10.43 9.14
N ARG A 205 -4.96 11.03 8.94
CA ARG A 205 -3.96 10.59 7.95
C ARG A 205 -2.68 10.19 8.65
N ILE A 206 -2.12 9.05 8.24
CA ILE A 206 -0.76 8.67 8.61
C ILE A 206 0.05 8.32 7.38
N ASP A 207 1.10 9.09 7.12
CA ASP A 207 2.09 8.78 6.08
C ASP A 207 3.52 8.67 6.65
N GLY A 208 4.49 8.49 5.74
CA GLY A 208 5.91 8.37 6.09
C GLY A 208 6.57 9.67 6.56
N GLY A 209 5.93 10.83 6.37
CA GLY A 209 6.43 12.12 6.83
C GLY A 209 6.04 12.47 8.27
N ILE A 210 5.06 11.76 8.85
CA ILE A 210 4.59 12.01 10.22
C ILE A 210 5.57 11.41 11.24
N THR A 211 5.95 12.22 12.23
CA THR A 211 6.83 11.80 13.33
C THR A 211 6.20 10.71 14.21
N GLY A 212 7.02 9.95 14.93
CA GLY A 212 6.55 8.83 15.78
C GLY A 212 5.51 9.25 16.82
N ASN A 213 5.68 10.42 17.46
CA ASN A 213 4.76 10.91 18.48
C ASN A 213 3.41 11.32 17.88
N MET A 214 3.43 12.12 16.81
CA MET A 214 2.21 12.53 16.10
C MET A 214 1.44 11.33 15.52
N ARG A 215 2.17 10.30 15.07
CA ARG A 215 1.59 9.04 14.62
C ARG A 215 0.83 8.35 15.74
N GLN A 216 1.41 8.26 16.94
CA GLN A 216 0.75 7.62 18.07
C GLN A 216 -0.49 8.42 18.51
N GLU A 217 -0.39 9.75 18.55
CA GLU A 217 -1.53 10.61 18.87
C GLU A 217 -2.70 10.44 17.88
N ALA A 218 -2.41 10.34 16.58
CA ALA A 218 -3.43 10.08 15.55
C ALA A 218 -4.09 8.69 15.73
N ILE A 219 -3.30 7.67 16.09
CA ILE A 219 -3.81 6.33 16.41
C ILE A 219 -4.72 6.39 17.64
N ASP A 220 -4.32 7.11 18.68
CA ASP A 220 -5.08 7.22 19.92
C ASP A 220 -6.40 7.98 19.70
N ARG A 221 -6.39 9.06 18.92
CA ARG A 221 -7.62 9.76 18.51
C ARG A 221 -8.57 8.87 17.71
N PHE A 222 -8.05 8.02 16.82
CA PHE A 222 -8.87 7.06 16.06
C PHE A 222 -9.41 5.90 16.92
N ASN A 223 -8.72 5.54 18.00
CA ASN A 223 -9.17 4.50 18.93
C ASN A 223 -10.09 5.03 20.04
N GLY A 224 -10.17 6.36 20.22
CA GLY A 224 -11.00 7.01 21.23
C GLY A 224 -12.52 6.86 21.02
N MET A 225 -13.30 7.26 22.04
CA MET A 225 -14.76 7.12 22.04
C MET A 225 -15.47 8.05 21.03
N GLU A 226 -14.89 9.22 20.75
CA GLU A 226 -15.34 10.15 19.68
C GLU A 226 -14.45 10.03 18.43
N SER A 227 -14.16 8.80 17.99
CA SER A 227 -13.23 8.58 16.87
C SER A 227 -13.76 9.12 15.53
N PRO A 228 -12.90 9.67 14.67
CA PRO A 228 -13.24 9.89 13.26
C PRO A 228 -13.64 8.57 12.60
N SER A 229 -14.63 8.63 11.70
CA SER A 229 -15.18 7.45 11.04
C SER A 229 -14.20 6.83 10.03
N PHE A 230 -13.17 7.58 9.60
CA PHE A 230 -12.26 7.19 8.54
C PHE A 230 -10.80 7.43 8.91
N PHE A 231 -9.91 6.58 8.41
CA PHE A 231 -8.48 6.72 8.62
C PHE A 231 -7.72 6.28 7.36
N THR A 232 -6.80 7.11 6.89
CA THR A 232 -6.06 6.94 5.64
C THR A 232 -4.57 6.68 5.92
N LYS A 233 -3.97 5.72 5.20
CA LYS A 233 -2.58 5.29 5.39
C LYS A 233 -1.87 4.88 4.10
#